data_AF-A0A4U9YSU8-F1
#
_entry.id   AF-A0A4U9YSU8-F1
#
_cell.length_a   1.000
_cell.length_b   1.000
_cell.length_c   1.000
_cell.angle_alpha   90.00
_cell.angle_beta   90.00
_cell.angle_gamma   90.00
#
_symmetry.space_group_name_H-M   'P 1'
#
loop_
_entity.id
_entity.type
_entity.pdbx_description
1 polymer ?
#
loop_
_entity_poly.entity_id
_entity_poly.type
_entity_poly.pdbx_seq_one_letter_code
_entity_poly.pdbx_strand_id
1 'polypeptide(L)'
;MPTKEVFTAPDYRRADGYVSSTKPLSYAGVVIEGMTFTFKDGARSLGEVALVPHKTPISLSGLTFFNTLFDENASNHLAIGAAYAFSLKGGTEMSQEELKAAGLNRSTAHVDFMIGSDKMDIDGITKDGQVVPIFRGGEWAI
;
A
#
# COMPACT_ATOMS: atom_id res chain seq x y z
N MET A 1 1.16 19.51 6.12
CA MET A 1 1.04 18.71 4.89
C MET A 1 -0.21 17.85 5.02
N PRO A 2 -1.02 17.64 3.96
CA PRO A 2 -2.20 16.79 4.06
C PRO A 2 -1.76 15.34 4.21
N THR A 3 -2.34 14.63 5.18
CA THR A 3 -2.28 13.16 5.23
C THR A 3 -3.71 12.66 5.48
N LYS A 4 -4.13 11.64 4.72
CA LYS A 4 -5.45 11.01 4.79
C LYS A 4 -5.36 9.49 4.93
N GLU A 5 -4.16 8.97 5.03
CA GLU A 5 -3.88 7.55 5.10
C GLU A 5 -3.74 7.03 6.53
N VAL A 6 -3.99 5.74 6.66
CA VAL A 6 -3.46 4.92 7.74
C VAL A 6 -2.72 3.75 7.10
N PHE A 7 -1.48 3.51 7.51
CA PHE A 7 -0.61 2.54 6.84
C PHE A 7 0.16 1.68 7.82
N THR A 8 0.68 0.56 7.31
CA THR A 8 1.62 -0.32 8.01
C THR A 8 2.43 -1.13 7.00
N ALA A 9 3.37 -1.95 7.48
CA ALA A 9 4.16 -2.85 6.66
C ALA A 9 3.45 -4.22 6.53
N PRO A 10 3.32 -4.78 5.31
CA PRO A 10 2.95 -6.17 5.15
C PRO A 10 4.11 -7.10 5.54
N ASP A 11 3.81 -8.37 5.82
CA ASP A 11 4.85 -9.40 5.85
C ASP A 11 5.31 -9.66 4.42
N TYR A 12 6.55 -9.27 4.07
CA TYR A 12 7.05 -9.34 2.70
C TYR A 12 7.03 -10.75 2.10
N ARG A 13 6.96 -11.78 2.95
CA ARG A 13 6.95 -13.19 2.56
C ARG A 13 5.56 -13.67 2.13
N ARG A 14 4.52 -12.86 2.31
CA ARG A 14 3.11 -13.27 2.13
C ARG A 14 2.38 -12.30 1.21
N ALA A 15 2.38 -12.62 -0.08
CA ALA A 15 1.56 -11.94 -1.08
C ALA A 15 1.25 -12.92 -2.23
N ASP A 16 -0.04 -13.10 -2.50
CA ASP A 16 -0.56 -13.96 -3.55
C ASP A 16 -1.76 -13.29 -4.24
N GLY A 17 -1.85 -13.45 -5.56
CA GLY A 17 -2.93 -12.90 -6.37
C GLY A 17 -2.45 -11.87 -7.38
N TYR A 18 -3.32 -10.96 -7.79
CA TYR A 18 -2.99 -9.89 -8.74
C TYR A 18 -3.62 -8.57 -8.33
N VAL A 19 -3.02 -7.48 -8.79
CA VAL A 19 -3.52 -6.12 -8.55
C VAL A 19 -3.23 -5.25 -9.77
N SER A 20 -4.19 -4.40 -10.11
CA SER A 20 -4.04 -3.39 -11.15
C SER A 20 -4.02 -2.01 -10.50
N SER A 21 -3.11 -1.16 -10.98
CA SER A 21 -3.04 0.21 -10.51
C SER A 21 -4.20 1.03 -11.05
N THR A 22 -4.75 1.91 -10.22
CA THR A 22 -5.87 2.79 -10.57
C THR A 22 -5.45 4.21 -10.93
N LYS A 23 -4.16 4.53 -10.82
CA LYS A 23 -3.60 5.82 -11.20
C LYS A 23 -2.24 5.65 -11.90
N PRO A 24 -1.85 6.56 -12.80
CA PRO A 24 -0.49 6.63 -13.31
C PRO A 24 0.55 6.78 -12.19
N LEU A 25 1.75 6.29 -12.43
CA LEU A 25 2.92 6.50 -11.57
C LEU A 25 3.93 7.39 -12.28
N SER A 26 4.34 8.48 -11.62
CA SER A 26 5.50 9.28 -12.03
C SER A 26 6.75 8.73 -11.33
N TYR A 27 7.63 8.08 -12.08
CA TYR A 27 8.84 7.45 -11.54
C TYR A 27 10.05 7.74 -12.43
N ALA A 28 11.13 8.26 -11.83
CA ALA A 28 12.38 8.59 -12.53
C ALA A 28 12.19 9.46 -13.80
N GLY A 29 11.22 10.38 -13.79
CA GLY A 29 10.91 11.26 -14.92
C GLY A 29 10.08 10.62 -16.04
N VAL A 30 9.60 9.40 -15.84
CA VAL A 30 8.72 8.68 -16.78
C VAL A 30 7.36 8.47 -16.15
N VAL A 31 6.31 8.65 -16.95
CA VAL A 31 4.94 8.29 -16.56
C VAL A 31 4.68 6.85 -16.98
N ILE A 32 4.25 6.04 -16.03
CA ILE A 32 3.91 4.62 -16.22
C ILE A 32 2.41 4.46 -16.00
N GLU A 33 1.72 3.84 -16.95
CA GLU A 33 0.26 3.65 -16.94
C GLU A 33 -0.09 2.17 -17.14
N GLY A 34 -1.32 1.78 -16.76
CA GLY A 34 -1.84 0.43 -17.01
C GLY A 34 -1.10 -0.69 -16.27
N MET A 35 -0.43 -0.37 -15.16
CA MET A 35 0.36 -1.33 -14.41
C MET A 35 -0.53 -2.43 -13.81
N THR A 36 -0.12 -3.69 -14.02
CA THR A 36 -0.72 -4.85 -13.35
C THR A 36 0.39 -5.76 -12.86
N PHE A 37 0.26 -6.21 -11.62
CA PHE A 37 1.23 -7.06 -10.94
C PHE A 37 0.58 -8.38 -10.56
N THR A 38 1.35 -9.46 -10.61
CA THR A 38 0.95 -10.77 -10.10
C THR A 38 1.96 -11.18 -9.04
N PHE A 39 1.47 -11.54 -7.86
CA PHE A 39 2.24 -11.97 -6.71
C PHE A 39 2.02 -13.46 -6.47
N LYS A 40 3.10 -14.15 -6.10
CA LYS A 40 3.08 -15.53 -5.66
C LYS A 40 4.18 -15.74 -4.63
N ASP A 41 3.85 -16.33 -3.49
CA ASP A 41 4.80 -16.66 -2.42
C ASP A 41 5.67 -15.44 -1.99
N GLY A 42 5.10 -14.22 -2.02
CA GLY A 42 5.80 -12.99 -1.63
C GLY A 42 6.78 -12.41 -2.66
N ALA A 43 6.79 -12.90 -3.91
CA ALA A 43 7.74 -12.46 -4.93
C ALA A 43 7.71 -10.93 -5.22
N ARG A 44 8.90 -10.30 -5.36
CA ARG A 44 9.14 -8.87 -5.67
C ARG A 44 8.47 -7.90 -4.69
N SER A 45 8.88 -8.05 -3.45
CA SER A 45 8.14 -7.77 -2.21
C SER A 45 7.70 -6.32 -1.96
N LEU A 46 6.64 -6.24 -1.15
CA LEU A 46 6.00 -5.01 -0.71
C LEU A 46 6.60 -4.51 0.61
N GLY A 47 6.67 -3.18 0.74
CA GLY A 47 7.12 -2.49 1.94
C GLY A 47 5.99 -1.85 2.74
N GLU A 48 4.84 -1.63 2.09
CA GLU A 48 3.75 -0.86 2.66
C GLU A 48 2.38 -1.32 2.14
N VAL A 49 1.40 -1.20 3.03
CA VAL A 49 -0.02 -1.19 2.72
C VAL A 49 -0.66 0.01 3.40
N ALA A 50 -1.32 0.85 2.61
CA ALA A 50 -1.94 2.08 3.07
C ALA A 50 -3.42 2.16 2.67
N LEU A 51 -4.24 2.59 3.62
CA LEU A 51 -5.68 2.73 3.48
C LEU A 51 -6.07 4.21 3.49
N VAL A 52 -6.77 4.61 2.43
CA VAL A 52 -7.33 5.95 2.20
C VAL A 52 -8.76 5.76 1.69
N PRO A 53 -9.78 6.24 2.42
CA PRO A 53 -11.17 6.22 1.94
C PRO A 53 -11.30 6.93 0.60
N HIS A 54 -12.16 6.42 -0.28
CA HIS A 54 -12.33 6.99 -1.61
C HIS A 54 -12.93 8.39 -1.56
N LYS A 55 -13.84 8.70 -0.63
CA LYS A 55 -14.48 10.03 -0.50
C LYS A 55 -13.62 11.03 0.28
N THR A 56 -12.35 11.20 -0.11
CA THR A 56 -11.50 12.31 0.37
C THR A 56 -11.59 13.52 -0.56
N PRO A 57 -11.32 14.75 -0.09
CA PRO A 57 -11.31 15.94 -0.96
C PRO A 57 -10.33 15.84 -2.13
N ILE A 58 -9.20 15.14 -1.95
CA ILE A 58 -8.20 14.96 -3.00
C ILE A 58 -8.72 13.96 -4.05
N SER A 59 -9.27 12.83 -3.62
CA SER A 59 -9.87 11.84 -4.53
C SER A 59 -11.06 12.42 -5.32
N LEU A 60 -11.98 13.11 -4.64
CA LEU A 60 -13.18 13.70 -5.23
C LEU A 60 -12.87 14.88 -6.17
N SER A 61 -11.66 15.43 -6.14
CA SER A 61 -11.24 16.44 -7.11
C SER A 61 -11.19 15.89 -8.55
N GLY A 62 -11.07 14.56 -8.71
CA GLY A 62 -10.93 13.89 -10.01
C GLY A 62 -9.59 14.16 -10.71
N LEU A 63 -8.68 14.92 -10.07
CA LEU A 63 -7.39 15.25 -10.64
C LEU A 63 -6.40 14.09 -10.42
N THR A 64 -5.55 13.87 -11.43
CA THR A 64 -4.32 13.09 -11.29
C THR A 64 -3.18 14.09 -11.17
N PHE A 65 -2.44 14.04 -10.07
CA PHE A 65 -1.45 15.06 -9.75
C PHE A 65 -0.06 14.75 -10.32
N PHE A 66 0.18 13.52 -10.78
CA PHE A 66 1.49 13.03 -11.22
C PHE A 66 2.58 13.28 -10.16
N ASN A 67 2.15 13.26 -8.90
CA ASN A 67 2.96 13.55 -7.74
C ASN A 67 2.55 12.59 -6.62
N THR A 68 3.52 11.78 -6.16
CA THR A 68 3.28 10.72 -5.18
C THR A 68 2.55 11.23 -3.93
N LEU A 69 3.01 12.33 -3.34
CA LEU A 69 2.42 12.88 -2.11
C LEU A 69 0.91 13.16 -2.22
N PHE A 70 0.44 13.64 -3.37
CA PHE A 70 -0.98 13.92 -3.56
C PHE A 70 -1.76 12.69 -3.98
N ASP A 71 -1.22 11.88 -4.90
CA ASP A 71 -1.93 10.72 -5.42
C ASP A 71 -2.01 9.56 -4.39
N GLU A 72 -1.02 9.40 -3.50
CA GLU A 72 -1.03 8.44 -2.38
C GLU A 72 -2.14 8.77 -1.36
N ASN A 73 -2.40 10.06 -1.15
CA ASN A 73 -3.43 10.57 -0.23
C ASN A 73 -4.82 10.64 -0.86
N ALA A 74 -4.96 10.17 -2.10
CA ALA A 74 -6.21 10.10 -2.86
C ALA A 74 -6.71 8.66 -3.05
N SER A 75 -5.93 7.64 -2.69
CA SER A 75 -6.24 6.25 -3.00
C SER A 75 -5.46 5.29 -2.10
N ASN A 76 -6.06 4.14 -1.78
CA ASN A 76 -5.30 3.02 -1.23
C ASN A 76 -4.09 2.75 -2.12
N HIS A 77 -2.94 2.46 -1.52
CA HIS A 77 -1.71 2.19 -2.26
C HIS A 77 -0.89 1.10 -1.59
N LEU A 78 0.05 0.57 -2.37
CA LEU A 78 1.06 -0.38 -1.93
C LEU A 78 2.43 0.16 -2.35
N ALA A 79 3.46 -0.08 -1.53
CA ALA A 79 4.83 0.24 -1.90
C ALA A 79 5.58 -1.02 -2.35
N ILE A 80 6.19 -1.00 -3.53
CA ILE A 80 7.24 -1.97 -3.88
C ILE A 80 8.53 -1.54 -3.20
N GLY A 81 9.18 -2.45 -2.48
CA GLY A 81 10.49 -2.19 -1.86
C GLY A 81 10.43 -2.02 -0.34
N ALA A 82 11.18 -1.07 0.19
CA ALA A 82 11.56 -1.04 1.60
C ALA A 82 10.37 -0.76 2.52
N ALA A 83 10.28 -1.51 3.62
CA ALA A 83 9.35 -1.21 4.71
C ALA A 83 9.95 -0.22 5.72
N TYR A 84 9.11 0.61 6.31
CA TYR A 84 9.49 1.51 7.39
C TYR A 84 9.69 0.75 8.71
N ALA A 85 10.83 0.98 9.38
CA ALA A 85 11.15 0.30 10.63
C ALA A 85 10.14 0.60 11.75
N PHE A 86 9.58 1.81 11.78
CA PHE A 86 8.57 2.22 12.77
C PHE A 86 7.19 1.58 12.54
N SER A 87 6.95 0.89 11.41
CA SER A 87 5.74 0.09 11.19
C SER A 87 5.73 -1.19 12.03
N LEU A 88 6.86 -1.54 12.66
CA LEU A 88 6.98 -2.64 13.61
C LEU A 88 7.26 -2.09 15.02
N LYS A 89 6.56 -2.63 16.01
CA LYS A 89 6.80 -2.28 17.42
C LYS A 89 8.26 -2.57 17.81
N GLY A 90 9.00 -1.53 18.19
CA GLY A 90 10.43 -1.62 18.53
C GLY A 90 11.36 -1.72 17.32
N GLY A 91 10.85 -1.60 16.10
CA GLY A 91 11.65 -1.77 14.88
C GLY A 91 12.71 -0.68 14.67
N THR A 92 12.57 0.52 15.26
CA THR A 92 13.60 1.58 15.17
C THR A 92 14.92 1.19 15.84
N GLU A 93 14.88 0.26 16.79
CA GLU A 93 16.05 -0.24 17.52
C GLU A 93 16.63 -1.52 16.90
N MET A 94 15.98 -2.07 15.87
CA MET A 94 16.40 -3.30 15.22
C MET A 94 17.44 -3.05 14.12
N SER A 95 18.39 -3.97 13.99
CA SER A 95 19.30 -4.05 12.85
C SER A 95 18.54 -4.41 11.56
N GLN A 96 19.20 -4.23 10.40
CA GLN A 96 18.63 -4.58 9.09
C GLN A 96 18.28 -6.08 8.99
N GLU A 97 19.08 -6.95 9.60
CA GLU A 97 18.83 -8.39 9.62
C GLU A 97 17.66 -8.76 10.53
N GLU A 98 17.52 -8.11 11.69
CA GLU A 98 16.38 -8.31 12.59
C GLU A 98 15.07 -7.84 11.95
N LEU A 99 15.08 -6.68 11.28
CA LEU A 99 13.92 -6.18 10.52
C LEU A 99 13.50 -7.16 9.43
N LYS A 100 14.48 -7.66 8.66
CA LYS A 100 14.23 -8.66 7.61
C LYS A 100 13.66 -9.96 8.18
N ALA A 101 14.23 -10.45 9.29
CA ALA A 101 13.74 -11.65 9.97
C ALA A 101 12.30 -11.46 10.51
N ALA A 102 12.00 -10.26 10.99
CA ALA A 102 10.67 -9.86 11.47
C ALA A 102 9.62 -9.70 10.34
N GLY A 103 10.02 -9.78 9.07
CA GLY A 103 9.11 -9.72 7.93
C GLY A 103 9.01 -8.34 7.26
N LEU A 104 9.89 -7.40 7.60
CA LEU A 104 9.98 -6.12 6.91
C LEU A 104 10.90 -6.24 5.69
N ASN A 105 10.37 -5.85 4.52
CA ASN A 105 11.16 -5.88 3.30
C ASN A 105 12.32 -4.89 3.35
N ARG A 106 13.49 -5.28 2.84
CA ARG A 106 14.68 -4.42 2.75
C ARG A 106 15.02 -4.20 1.29
N SER A 107 15.10 -2.94 0.90
CA SER A 107 15.39 -2.52 -0.47
C SER A 107 16.02 -1.13 -0.44
N THR A 108 16.69 -0.74 -1.52
CA THR A 108 17.14 0.64 -1.75
C THR A 108 16.04 1.52 -2.33
N ALA A 109 14.97 0.90 -2.84
CA ALA A 109 13.82 1.58 -3.40
C ALA A 109 12.61 1.47 -2.47
N HIS A 110 11.74 2.47 -2.52
CA HIS A 110 10.40 2.48 -1.97
C HIS A 110 9.54 3.24 -2.99
N VAL A 111 8.58 2.56 -3.60
CA VAL A 111 7.82 3.08 -4.73
C VAL A 111 6.35 2.75 -4.58
N ASP A 112 5.57 3.78 -4.30
CA ASP A 112 4.13 3.70 -4.13
C ASP A 112 3.41 3.60 -5.48
N PHE A 113 2.42 2.73 -5.55
CA PHE A 113 1.47 2.70 -6.64
C PHE A 113 0.06 2.52 -6.10
N MET A 114 -0.87 3.30 -6.65
CA MET A 114 -2.23 3.41 -6.14
C MET A 114 -3.10 2.31 -6.73
N ILE A 115 -3.98 1.74 -5.89
CA ILE A 115 -4.84 0.61 -6.20
C ILE A 115 -6.32 0.85 -5.83
N GLY A 116 -6.60 1.83 -4.97
CA GLY A 116 -7.95 2.11 -4.47
C GLY A 116 -8.93 2.62 -5.52
N SER A 117 -10.22 2.39 -5.28
CA SER A 117 -11.34 2.91 -6.05
C SER A 117 -12.64 2.87 -5.24
N ASP A 118 -13.70 3.47 -5.75
CA ASP A 118 -15.09 3.38 -5.26
C ASP A 118 -15.70 1.97 -5.37
N LYS A 119 -14.99 1.03 -6.02
CA LYS A 119 -15.41 -0.37 -6.22
C LYS A 119 -14.58 -1.34 -5.38
N MET A 120 -13.66 -0.84 -4.55
CA MET A 120 -12.78 -1.69 -3.76
C MET A 120 -13.43 -2.14 -2.47
N ASP A 121 -13.44 -3.45 -2.26
CA ASP A 121 -13.77 -4.08 -0.98
C ASP A 121 -12.49 -4.64 -0.36
N ILE A 122 -12.34 -4.50 0.96
CA ILE A 122 -11.20 -5.03 1.72
C ILE A 122 -11.73 -5.77 2.93
N ASP A 123 -11.18 -6.96 3.15
CA ASP A 123 -11.39 -7.75 4.35
C ASP A 123 -10.10 -7.87 5.15
N GLY A 124 -10.21 -7.75 6.47
CA GLY A 124 -9.19 -8.15 7.42
C GLY A 124 -9.36 -9.62 7.76
N ILE A 125 -8.25 -10.34 7.83
CA ILE A 125 -8.23 -11.76 8.22
C ILE A 125 -7.53 -11.85 9.58
N THR A 126 -8.26 -12.29 10.60
CA THR A 126 -7.70 -12.48 11.94
C THR A 126 -6.82 -13.73 12.01
N LYS A 127 -6.07 -13.89 13.11
CA LYS A 127 -5.18 -15.04 13.30
C LYS A 127 -5.89 -16.38 13.28
N ASP A 128 -7.13 -16.44 13.75
CA ASP A 128 -8.01 -17.61 13.75
C ASP A 128 -8.80 -17.77 12.44
N GLY A 129 -8.57 -16.90 11.45
CA GLY A 129 -9.15 -17.00 10.11
C GLY A 129 -10.53 -16.36 9.96
N GLN A 130 -11.01 -15.62 10.97
CA GLN A 130 -12.23 -14.83 10.84
C GLN A 130 -12.02 -13.72 9.80
N VAL A 131 -13.01 -13.55 8.94
CA VAL A 131 -13.07 -12.49 7.93
C VAL A 131 -13.87 -11.32 8.50
N VAL A 132 -13.27 -10.14 8.55
CA VAL A 132 -13.86 -8.91 9.08
C VAL A 132 -13.88 -7.86 7.97
N PRO A 133 -15.05 -7.31 7.59
CA PRO A 133 -15.13 -6.22 6.64
C PRO A 133 -14.33 -5.00 7.11
N ILE A 134 -13.44 -4.49 6.25
CA ILE A 134 -12.65 -3.27 6.50
C ILE A 134 -13.12 -2.15 5.59
N PHE A 135 -13.13 -2.39 4.27
CA PHE A 135 -13.71 -1.47 3.29
C PHE A 135 -14.86 -2.13 2.53
N ARG A 136 -15.88 -1.34 2.19
CA ARG A 136 -16.91 -1.67 1.21
C ARG A 136 -17.16 -0.48 0.29
N GLY A 137 -17.10 -0.70 -1.03
CA GLY A 137 -17.27 0.37 -2.02
C GLY A 137 -16.31 1.54 -1.81
N GLY A 138 -15.06 1.26 -1.44
CA GLY A 138 -14.03 2.28 -1.19
C GLY A 138 -14.13 3.03 0.14
N GLU A 139 -15.08 2.68 1.02
CA GLU A 139 -15.29 3.35 2.32
C GLU A 139 -15.12 2.39 3.48
N TRP A 140 -14.83 2.91 4.69
CA TRP A 140 -14.82 2.10 5.91
C TRP A 140 -16.16 1.38 6.12
N ALA A 141 -16.11 0.09 6.43
CA ALA A 141 -17.29 -0.75 6.64
C ALA A 141 -17.94 -0.59 8.03
N ILE A 142 -17.57 0.44 8.79
CA ILE A 142 -18.04 0.73 10.15
C ILE A 142 -19.44 1.34 10.19
#